data_AF-A0A660UZT7-F1
#
_entry.id   AF-A0A660UZT7-F1
#
_cell.length_a   1.000
_cell.length_b   1.000
_cell.length_c   1.000
_cell.angle_alpha   90.00
_cell.angle_beta   90.00
_cell.angle_gamma   90.00
#
_symmetry.space_group_name_H-M   'P 1'
#
loop_
_entity.id
_entity.type
_entity.pdbx_description
1 polymer ?
#
loop_
_entity_poly.entity_id
_entity_poly.type
_entity_poly.pdbx_seq_one_letter_code
_entity_poly.pdbx_strand_id
1 'polypeptide(L)' 'AFSEATGPGYTHLGNYQVQIEGRRFSATLVYENSAVVQNARILHVVLAWQEGKQLERTFHLSTLTQT' A
#
# COMPACT_ATOMS: atom_id res chain seq x y z
N ALA A 1 6.61 -3.40 -12.47
CA ALA A 1 7.35 -2.40 -11.68
C ALA A 1 6.33 -1.62 -10.86
N PHE A 2 6.55 -1.47 -9.55
CA PHE A 2 5.65 -0.74 -8.66
C PHE A 2 5.71 0.76 -8.99
N SER A 3 4.57 1.33 -9.35
CA SER A 3 4.33 2.75 -9.61
C SER A 3 2.89 2.91 -9.18
N GLU A 4 2.56 3.41 -7.99
CA GLU A 4 2.24 4.83 -7.78
C GLU A 4 2.04 5.11 -6.27
N ALA A 5 3.01 4.76 -5.42
CA ALA A 5 3.02 5.13 -4.01
C ALA A 5 4.41 5.61 -3.57
N THR A 6 5.13 6.24 -4.49
CA THR A 6 6.49 6.74 -4.29
C THR A 6 6.54 8.15 -4.89
N GLY A 7 6.33 9.14 -4.03
CA GLY A 7 6.36 10.56 -4.37
C GLY A 7 6.78 11.37 -3.14
N PRO A 8 7.24 12.62 -3.33
CA PRO A 8 7.59 13.51 -2.23
C PRO A 8 6.34 13.78 -1.38
N GLY A 9 6.27 13.17 -0.19
CA GLY A 9 5.10 13.21 0.69
C GLY A 9 4.75 11.83 1.28
N TYR A 10 5.15 10.76 0.59
CA TYR A 10 4.97 9.39 1.07
C TYR A 10 6.21 8.93 1.84
N THR A 11 5.97 8.32 3.00
CA THR A 11 6.98 7.60 3.77
C THR A 11 6.72 6.10 3.67
N HIS A 12 7.72 5.37 3.21
CA HIS A 12 7.64 3.91 3.09
C HIS A 12 7.74 3.25 4.46
N LEU A 13 6.81 2.34 4.75
CA LEU A 13 6.74 1.60 6.01
C LEU A 13 7.21 0.16 5.87
N GLY A 14 7.09 -0.43 4.69
CA GLY A 14 7.55 -1.79 4.45
C GLY A 14 6.89 -2.48 3.26
N ASN A 15 7.49 -3.58 2.85
CA ASN A 15 6.94 -4.51 1.87
C ASN A 15 6.73 -5.87 2.56
N TYR A 16 5.56 -6.46 2.37
CA TYR A 16 5.16 -7.71 2.99
C TYR A 16 4.71 -8.69 1.92
N GLN A 17 4.99 -9.96 2.15
CA GLN A 17 4.49 -11.04 1.32
C GLN A 17 3.40 -11.75 2.09
N VAL A 18 2.19 -11.77 1.53
CA VAL A 18 1.00 -12.35 2.15
C VAL A 18 0.61 -13.60 1.36
N GLN A 19 0.40 -14.71 2.06
CA GLN A 19 -0.07 -15.95 1.45
C GLN A 19 -1.38 -16.38 2.09
N ILE A 20 -2.45 -16.41 1.31
CA ILE A 20 -3.82 -16.76 1.74
C ILE A 20 -4.40 -17.73 0.72
N GLU A 21 -4.91 -18.87 1.17
CA GLU A 21 -5.61 -19.85 0.32
C GLU A 21 -4.82 -20.26 -0.96
N GLY A 22 -3.50 -20.44 -0.81
CA GLY A 22 -2.62 -20.81 -1.93
C GLY A 22 -2.30 -19.66 -2.90
N ARG A 23 -2.86 -18.46 -2.68
CA ARG A 23 -2.56 -17.25 -3.45
C ARG A 23 -1.50 -16.42 -2.77
N ARG A 24 -0.65 -15.78 -3.57
CA ARG A 24 0.44 -14.92 -3.10
C ARG A 24 0.17 -13.47 -3.49
N PHE A 25 0.25 -12.60 -2.51
CA PHE A 25 0.10 -11.17 -2.66
C PHE A 25 1.36 -10.48 -2.16
N SER A 26 1.74 -9.39 -2.83
CA SER A 26 2.68 -8.42 -2.27
C SER A 26 1.88 -7.25 -1.71
N ALA A 27 2.15 -6.87 -0.46
CA ALA A 27 1.58 -5.70 0.17
C ALA A 27 2.68 -4.64 0.36
N THR A 28 2.48 -3.44 -0.16
CA THR A 28 3.33 -2.28 0.13
C THR A 28 2.57 -1.33 1.03
N LEU A 29 3.19 -0.96 2.15
CA LEU A 29 2.64 -0.01 3.10
C LEU A 29 3.40 1.31 3.01
N VAL A 30 2.66 2.40 2.86
CA VAL A 30 3.19 3.77 2.92
C VAL A 30 2.24 4.65 3.74
N TYR A 31 2.77 5.69 4.37
CA TYR A 31 1.92 6.75 4.92
C TYR A 31 2.22 8.10 4.27
N GLU A 32 1.23 8.98 4.27
CA GLU A 32 1.41 10.42 4.03
C GLU A 32 0.75 11.22 5.15
N ASN A 33 1.20 12.45 5.38
CA ASN A 33 0.49 13.36 6.29
C ASN A 33 -0.76 13.90 5.58
N SER A 34 -1.89 14.00 6.30
CA SER A 34 -3.09 14.59 5.72
C SER A 34 -2.89 16.09 5.46
N ALA A 35 -3.18 16.52 4.23
CA ALA A 35 -3.18 17.94 3.88
C ALA A 35 -4.40 18.70 4.41
N VAL A 36 -5.44 17.98 4.85
CA VAL A 36 -6.75 18.55 5.23
C VAL A 36 -7.01 18.46 6.73
N VAL A 37 -6.52 17.40 7.40
CA VAL A 37 -6.76 17.15 8.82
C VAL A 37 -5.45 17.25 9.58
N GLN A 38 -5.36 18.22 10.51
CA GLN A 38 -4.17 18.39 11.34
C GLN A 38 -3.91 17.15 12.22
N ASN A 39 -2.63 16.81 12.42
CA ASN A 39 -2.19 15.65 13.21
C ASN A 39 -2.84 14.32 12.77
N ALA A 40 -3.16 14.20 11.48
CA ALA A 40 -3.64 12.96 10.91
C ALA A 40 -2.69 12.48 9.82
N ARG A 41 -2.60 11.15 9.68
CA ARG A 41 -1.85 10.47 8.63
C ARG A 41 -2.79 9.57 7.84
N ILE A 42 -2.54 9.42 6.56
CA ILE A 42 -3.23 8.46 5.71
C ILE A 42 -2.29 7.27 5.54
N LEU A 43 -2.72 6.09 5.95
CA LEU A 43 -2.02 4.84 5.68
C LEU A 43 -2.59 4.25 4.39
N HIS A 44 -1.72 4.03 3.41
CA HIS A 44 -2.04 3.32 2.19
C HIS A 44 -1.49 1.90 2.24
N VAL A 45 -2.33 0.95 1.88
CA VAL A 45 -1.99 -0.46 1.68
C VAL A 45 -2.26 -0.79 0.22
N VAL A 46 -1.19 -1.06 -0.53
CA VAL A 46 -1.27 -1.48 -1.93
C VAL A 46 -1.04 -2.97 -1.99
N LEU A 47 -2.09 -3.74 -2.26
CA LEU A 47 -2.02 -5.18 -2.46
C LEU A 47 -1.90 -5.47 -3.96
N ALA A 48 -0.94 -6.27 -4.36
CA ALA A 48 -0.83 -6.75 -5.73
C ALA A 48 -0.86 -8.28 -5.75
N TRP A 49 -1.77 -8.83 -6.55
CA TRP A 49 -1.89 -10.27 -6.75
C TRP A 49 -1.08 -10.69 -7.97
N GLN A 50 -0.27 -11.74 -7.79
CA GLN A 50 0.39 -12.45 -8.88
C GLN A 50 -0.28 -13.81 -9.12
N GLU A 51 -0.73 -14.06 -10.35
CA GLU A 51 -1.13 -15.39 -10.80
C GLU A 51 -0.10 -15.89 -11.84
N GLY A 52 0.67 -16.91 -11.46
CA GLY A 52 1.81 -17.35 -12.25
C GLY A 52 2.92 -16.28 -12.35
N LYS A 53 3.22 -15.84 -13.59
CA LYS A 53 4.27 -14.83 -13.87
C LYS A 53 3.71 -13.42 -14.13
N GLN A 54 2.39 -13.24 -14.14
CA GLN A 54 1.76 -11.95 -14.42
C GLN A 54 1.17 -11.32 -13.15
N LEU A 55 1.39 -10.02 -13.02
CA LEU A 55 0.73 -9.17 -12.04
C LEU A 55 -0.67 -8.88 -12.59
N GLU A 56 -1.71 -9.44 -11.98
CA GLU A 56 -3.05 -9.34 -12.56
C GLU A 56 -3.80 -8.10 -12.09
N ARG A 57 -3.71 -7.77 -10.79
CA ARG A 57 -4.54 -6.73 -10.18
C ARG A 57 -3.84 -6.07 -9.00
N THR A 58 -4.07 -4.76 -8.87
CA THR A 58 -3.72 -3.98 -7.69
C THR A 58 -4.99 -3.53 -6.97
N PHE A 59 -4.97 -3.62 -5.64
CA PHE A 59 -6.02 -3.12 -4.76
C PHE A 59 -5.41 -2.07 -3.84
N HIS A 60 -6.08 -0.92 -3.73
CA HIS A 60 -5.63 0.21 -2.95
C HIS A 60 -6.61 0.42 -1.81
N LEU A 61 -6.15 0.23 -0.58
CA LEU A 61 -6.91 0.58 0.62
C LEU A 61 -6.20 1.76 1.30
N SER A 62 -6.96 2.79 1.66
CA SER A 62 -6.42 3.93 2.39
C SER A 62 -7.27 4.20 3.62
N THR A 63 -6.63 4.47 4.75
CA THR A 63 -7.33 4.82 6.00
C THR A 63 -6.71 6.06 6.65
N LEU A 64 -7.56 7.00 7.06
CA LEU A 64 -7.15 8.18 7.81
C LEU A 64 -7.05 7.81 9.30
N THR A 65 -5.88 8.00 9.89
CA THR A 65 -5.60 7.71 11.30
C THR A 65 -5.15 8.99 12.01
N GLN A 66 -5.77 9.31 13.13
CA GLN A 66 -5.36 10.43 13.99
C GLN A 66 -4.22 9.98 14.91
N THR A 67 -3.13 10.75 14.98
CA THR A 67 -1.90 10.41 15.72
C THR A 67 -1.73 11.24 16.97
#